data_AF-A0A1I5A8M9-F1
#
_entry.id   AF-A0A1I5A8M9-F1
#
_cell.length_a   1.000
_cell.length_b   1.000
_cell.length_c   1.000
_cell.angle_alpha   90.00
_cell.angle_beta   90.00
_cell.angle_gamma   90.00
#
_symmetry.space_group_name_H-M   'P 1'
#
loop_
_entity.id
_entity.type
_entity.pdbx_description
1 polymer ?
#
loop_
_entity_poly.entity_id
_entity_poly.type
_entity_poly.pdbx_seq_one_letter_code
_entity_poly.pdbx_strand_id
1 'polypeptide(L)'
;MLLVLLFFFLLIFIIHKLLGYQLKLIYVFSAFALFLFWAATSKRVYIFLITFFSLMGILYTPIGLNYGYPDVNAVGSLIYTNRNETAEYISGLSISTYLTAIAIFVLMIFAFKLNVTLSGKSKKGLLALFFISAFWSPVKGYIKSGF
;
A
#
# COMPACT_ATOMS: atom_id res chain seq x y z
N MET A 1 3.67 21.13 6.02
CA MET A 1 4.49 20.14 5.27
C MET A 1 4.66 18.83 6.04
N LEU A 2 5.15 18.85 7.29
CA LEU A 2 5.36 17.64 8.11
C LEU A 2 4.08 16.79 8.29
N LEU A 3 2.94 17.42 8.58
CA LEU A 3 1.66 16.72 8.76
C LEU A 3 1.22 15.94 7.51
N VAL A 4 1.42 16.50 6.31
CA VAL A 4 1.05 15.84 5.05
C VAL A 4 1.95 14.63 4.79
N LEU A 5 3.24 14.73 5.14
CA LEU A 5 4.17 13.59 5.09
C LEU A 5 3.77 12.48 6.07
N LEU A 6 3.31 12.85 7.28
CA LEU A 6 2.83 11.88 8.26
C LEU A 6 1.58 11.14 7.75
N PHE A 7 0.59 11.85 7.21
CA PHE A 7 -0.60 11.23 6.62
C PHE A 7 -0.27 10.35 5.43
N PHE A 8 0.67 10.77 4.60
CA PHE A 8 1.16 9.98 3.49
C PHE A 8 1.89 8.70 3.96
N PHE A 9 2.71 8.77 5.02
CA PHE A 9 3.31 7.59 5.62
C PHE A 9 2.25 6.65 6.21
N LEU A 10 1.26 7.20 6.91
CA LEU A 10 0.15 6.44 7.48
C LEU A 10 -0.68 5.73 6.41
N LEU A 11 -0.92 6.37 5.26
CA LEU A 11 -1.58 5.75 4.10
C LEU A 11 -0.84 4.49 3.65
N ILE A 12 0.46 4.60 3.41
CA ILE A 12 1.29 3.48 2.96
C ILE A 12 1.34 2.38 4.02
N PHE A 13 1.43 2.76 5.30
CA PHE A 13 1.42 1.83 6.42
C PHE A 13 0.12 1.02 6.49
N ILE A 14 -1.04 1.68 6.37
CA ILE A 14 -2.35 1.02 6.38
C ILE A 14 -2.48 0.09 5.18
N ILE A 15 -2.14 0.54 3.98
CA ILE A 15 -2.20 -0.29 2.76
C ILE A 15 -1.31 -1.53 2.92
N HIS A 16 -0.08 -1.38 3.42
CA HIS A 16 0.82 -2.51 3.64
C HIS A 16 0.25 -3.50 4.66
N LYS A 17 -0.33 -3.02 5.77
CA LYS A 17 -0.98 -3.87 6.77
C LYS A 17 -2.15 -4.65 6.18
N LEU A 18 -2.92 -4.02 5.29
CA LEU A 18 -4.08 -4.65 4.63
C LEU A 18 -3.71 -5.74 3.65
N LEU A 19 -2.49 -5.77 3.12
CA LEU A 19 -2.03 -6.88 2.29
C LEU A 19 -1.86 -8.19 3.07
N GLY A 20 -2.08 -8.21 4.40
CA GLY A 20 -2.12 -9.42 5.21
C GLY A 20 -0.77 -10.12 5.44
N TYR A 21 0.31 -9.60 4.86
CA TYR A 21 1.67 -10.06 5.14
C TYR A 21 2.14 -9.61 6.52
N GLN A 22 3.17 -10.30 7.05
CA GLN A 22 3.84 -9.87 8.28
C GLN A 22 4.34 -8.43 8.14
N LEU A 23 3.86 -7.54 9.01
CA LEU A 23 4.25 -6.14 9.02
C LEU A 23 5.75 -6.01 9.24
N LYS A 24 6.47 -5.58 8.20
CA LYS A 24 7.89 -5.27 8.27
C LYS A 24 8.09 -3.83 7.84
N LEU A 25 8.46 -2.96 8.79
CA LEU A 25 8.62 -1.52 8.53
C LEU A 25 9.60 -1.23 7.40
N ILE A 26 10.60 -2.08 7.16
CA ILE A 26 11.52 -1.95 6.03
C ILE A 26 10.80 -1.86 4.68
N TYR A 27 9.71 -2.60 4.48
CA TYR A 27 8.91 -2.55 3.24
C TYR A 27 8.00 -1.34 3.18
N VAL A 28 7.48 -0.88 4.33
CA VAL A 28 6.73 0.37 4.42
C VAL A 28 7.63 1.55 4.04
N PHE A 29 8.85 1.60 4.59
CA PHE A 29 9.85 2.62 4.24
C PHE A 29 10.29 2.51 2.77
N SER A 30 10.41 1.29 2.25
CA SER A 30 10.72 1.04 0.85
C SER A 30 9.69 1.68 -0.08
N ALA A 31 8.41 1.33 0.12
CA ALA A 31 7.30 1.91 -0.63
C ALA A 31 7.26 3.43 -0.46
N PHE A 32 7.38 3.93 0.77
CA PHE A 32 7.43 5.36 1.06
C PHE A 32 8.51 6.09 0.27
N ALA A 33 9.73 5.53 0.20
CA ALA A 33 10.81 6.11 -0.59
C ALA A 33 10.50 6.14 -2.09
N LEU A 34 9.90 5.07 -2.65
CA LEU A 34 9.50 5.01 -4.06
C LEU A 34 8.44 6.05 -4.42
N PHE A 35 7.38 6.14 -3.63
CA PHE A 35 6.33 7.13 -3.86
C PHE A 35 6.85 8.56 -3.67
N LEU A 36 7.73 8.79 -2.69
CA LEU A 36 8.36 10.11 -2.49
C LEU A 36 9.28 10.49 -3.66
N PHE A 37 9.99 9.51 -4.24
CA PHE A 37 10.76 9.71 -5.47
C PHE A 37 9.87 10.19 -6.62
N TRP A 38 8.72 9.54 -6.82
CA TRP A 38 7.76 9.96 -7.84
C TRP A 38 7.15 11.32 -7.53
N ALA A 39 6.84 11.62 -6.27
CA ALA A 39 6.33 12.93 -5.85
C ALA A 39 7.31 14.06 -6.23
N ALA A 40 8.61 13.80 -6.12
CA ALA A 40 9.68 14.75 -6.46
C ALA A 40 10.09 14.75 -7.94
N THR A 41 9.67 13.76 -8.73
CA THR A 41 10.10 13.57 -10.12
C THR A 41 8.99 13.90 -11.10
N SER A 42 7.80 13.33 -10.90
CA SER A 42 6.64 13.56 -11.75
C SER A 42 5.37 13.49 -10.92
N LYS A 43 4.77 14.66 -10.66
CA LYS A 43 3.53 14.76 -9.89
C LYS A 43 2.39 13.95 -10.51
N ARG A 44 2.35 13.83 -11.84
CA ARG A 44 1.35 13.02 -12.57
C ARG A 44 1.48 11.53 -12.24
N VAL A 45 2.70 10.99 -12.31
CA VAL A 45 2.96 9.58 -11.97
C VAL A 45 2.68 9.32 -10.50
N TYR A 46 3.10 10.23 -9.61
CA TYR A 46 2.78 10.14 -8.19
C TYR A 46 1.27 10.06 -7.92
N ILE A 47 0.48 10.98 -8.48
CA ILE A 47 -0.98 10.96 -8.30
C ILE A 47 -1.57 9.66 -8.83
N PHE A 48 -1.17 9.22 -10.03
CA PHE A 48 -1.65 7.96 -10.60
C PHE A 48 -1.37 6.77 -9.67
N LEU A 49 -0.12 6.62 -9.19
CA LEU A 49 0.26 5.52 -8.31
C LEU A 49 -0.50 5.59 -6.98
N ILE A 50 -0.59 6.77 -6.35
CA ILE A 50 -1.32 6.92 -5.08
C ILE A 50 -2.79 6.58 -5.23
N THR A 51 -3.44 7.06 -6.29
CA THR A 51 -4.84 6.72 -6.58
C THR A 51 -5.00 5.22 -6.80
N PHE A 52 -4.16 4.62 -7.65
CA PHE A 52 -4.23 3.19 -7.97
C PHE A 52 -4.09 2.33 -6.70
N PHE A 53 -3.02 2.54 -5.93
CA PHE A 53 -2.78 1.74 -4.72
C PHE A 53 -3.80 2.01 -3.60
N SER A 54 -4.33 3.22 -3.49
CA SER A 54 -5.38 3.53 -2.51
C SER A 54 -6.70 2.87 -2.88
N LEU A 55 -7.09 2.90 -4.16
CA LEU A 55 -8.30 2.20 -4.64
C LEU A 55 -8.18 0.68 -4.47
N MET A 56 -7.01 0.11 -4.80
CA MET A 56 -6.73 -1.30 -4.52
C MET A 56 -6.81 -1.59 -3.02
N GLY A 57 -6.25 -0.72 -2.17
CA GLY A 57 -6.36 -0.85 -0.71
C GLY A 57 -7.80 -0.81 -0.21
N ILE A 58 -8.64 0.09 -0.73
CA ILE A 58 -10.07 0.19 -0.38
C ILE A 58 -10.82 -1.08 -0.79
N LEU A 59 -10.67 -1.51 -2.05
CA LEU A 59 -11.35 -2.70 -2.57
C LEU A 59 -10.90 -3.98 -1.86
N TYR A 60 -9.62 -4.04 -1.47
CA TYR A 60 -9.05 -5.18 -0.78
C TYR A 60 -9.27 -5.15 0.75
N THR A 61 -9.67 -4.02 1.33
CA THR A 61 -9.87 -3.88 2.80
C THR A 61 -10.72 -5.01 3.42
N PRO A 62 -11.90 -5.38 2.89
CA PRO A 62 -12.68 -6.48 3.46
C PRO A 62 -11.94 -7.82 3.38
N ILE A 63 -11.21 -8.08 2.30
CA ILE A 63 -10.47 -9.33 2.14
C ILE A 63 -9.26 -9.37 3.07
N GLY A 64 -8.48 -8.29 3.07
CA GLY A 64 -7.25 -8.16 3.87
C GLY A 64 -7.47 -8.28 5.38
N LEU A 65 -8.58 -7.74 5.89
CA LEU A 65 -8.90 -7.82 7.32
C LEU A 65 -9.46 -9.17 7.76
N ASN A 66 -10.18 -9.88 6.88
CA ASN A 66 -10.86 -11.13 7.24
C ASN A 66 -10.09 -12.39 6.82
N TYR A 67 -9.33 -12.33 5.72
CA TYR A 67 -8.68 -13.50 5.10
C TYR A 67 -7.17 -13.37 4.97
N GLY A 68 -6.60 -12.18 5.16
CA GLY A 68 -5.15 -11.97 5.14
C GLY A 68 -4.61 -11.68 3.74
N TYR A 69 -3.53 -12.37 3.34
CA TYR A 69 -2.81 -12.06 2.11
C TYR A 69 -3.51 -12.61 0.86
N PRO A 70 -3.29 -12.01 -0.32
CA PRO A 70 -3.98 -12.45 -1.54
C PRO A 70 -3.48 -13.83 -1.96
N ASP A 71 -4.39 -14.78 -2.03
CA ASP A 71 -4.13 -16.16 -2.45
C ASP A 71 -5.11 -16.62 -3.54
N VAL A 72 -4.91 -17.83 -4.05
CA VAL A 72 -5.75 -18.40 -5.12
C VAL A 72 -7.20 -18.58 -4.66
N ASN A 73 -7.42 -18.84 -3.37
CA ASN A 73 -8.75 -19.03 -2.81
C ASN A 73 -9.53 -17.70 -2.79
N ALA A 74 -8.90 -16.60 -2.39
CA ALA A 74 -9.50 -15.28 -2.39
C ALA A 74 -9.91 -14.85 -3.81
N VAL A 75 -9.06 -15.12 -4.80
CA VAL A 75 -9.37 -14.85 -6.22
C VAL A 75 -10.48 -15.76 -6.73
N GLY A 76 -10.43 -17.06 -6.40
CA GLY A 76 -11.46 -18.02 -6.76
C GLY A 76 -12.83 -17.61 -6.21
N SER A 77 -12.91 -17.28 -4.93
CA SER A 77 -14.15 -16.82 -4.29
C SER A 77 -14.73 -15.58 -4.96
N LEU A 78 -13.88 -14.64 -5.40
CA LEU A 78 -14.33 -13.45 -6.14
C LEU A 78 -14.94 -13.80 -7.50
N ILE A 79 -14.38 -14.78 -8.22
CA ILE A 79 -14.84 -15.20 -9.55
C ILE A 79 -16.13 -16.02 -9.46
N TYR A 80 -16.27 -16.87 -8.44
CA TYR A 80 -17.40 -17.79 -8.30
C TYR A 80 -18.56 -17.25 -7.45
N THR A 81 -18.46 -16.02 -6.92
CA THR A 81 -19.53 -15.45 -6.11
C THR A 81 -20.73 -15.00 -6.96
N ASN A 82 -21.88 -14.85 -6.30
CA ASN A 82 -23.09 -14.28 -6.90
C ASN A 82 -23.60 -13.05 -6.13
N ARG A 83 -24.64 -12.40 -6.67
CA ARG A 83 -25.19 -11.16 -6.12
C ARG A 83 -25.73 -11.31 -4.69
N ASN A 84 -26.34 -12.44 -4.36
CA ASN A 84 -26.91 -12.68 -3.04
C ASN A 84 -25.80 -12.87 -2.00
N GLU A 85 -24.82 -13.72 -2.32
CA GLU A 85 -23.63 -13.93 -1.49
C GLU A 85 -22.85 -12.62 -1.27
N THR A 86 -22.72 -11.79 -2.31
CA THR A 86 -22.05 -10.49 -2.19
C THR A 86 -22.80 -9.56 -1.24
N ALA A 87 -24.14 -9.51 -1.33
CA ALA A 87 -24.96 -8.66 -0.47
C ALA A 87 -24.89 -9.11 1.00
N GLU A 88 -24.99 -10.42 1.24
CA GLU A 88 -24.83 -11.02 2.56
C GLU A 88 -23.42 -10.73 3.11
N TYR A 89 -22.38 -10.95 2.32
CA TYR A 89 -21.00 -10.67 2.71
C TYR A 89 -20.80 -9.21 3.11
N ILE A 90 -21.22 -8.26 2.28
CA ILE A 90 -21.11 -6.82 2.57
C ILE A 90 -21.90 -6.47 3.84
N SER A 91 -23.13 -6.98 3.98
CA SER A 91 -23.96 -6.72 5.17
C SER A 91 -23.36 -7.27 6.47
N GLY A 92 -22.56 -8.34 6.38
CA GLY A 92 -21.86 -8.95 7.51
C GLY A 92 -20.52 -8.32 7.88
N LEU A 93 -20.03 -7.33 7.12
CA LEU A 93 -18.74 -6.69 7.39
C LEU A 93 -18.75 -5.92 8.70
N SER A 94 -17.65 -6.03 9.44
CA SER A 94 -17.43 -5.26 10.66
C SER A 94 -17.31 -3.75 10.38
N ILE A 95 -17.72 -2.93 11.35
CA ILE A 95 -17.60 -1.47 11.28
C ILE A 95 -16.15 -1.01 11.02
N SER A 96 -15.16 -1.75 11.55
CA SER A 96 -13.74 -1.47 11.34
C SER A 96 -13.33 -1.57 9.87
N THR A 97 -13.99 -2.44 9.08
CA THR A 97 -13.76 -2.56 7.64
C THR A 97 -14.11 -1.26 6.92
N TYR A 98 -15.30 -0.73 7.18
CA TYR A 98 -15.77 0.53 6.62
C TYR A 98 -14.91 1.71 7.07
N LEU A 99 -14.60 1.80 8.36
CA LEU A 99 -13.73 2.86 8.90
C LEU A 99 -12.33 2.84 8.28
N THR A 100 -11.77 1.64 8.03
CA THR A 100 -10.46 1.50 7.41
C THR A 100 -10.48 1.96 5.95
N ALA A 101 -11.51 1.56 5.18
CA ALA A 101 -11.68 2.01 3.80
C ALA A 101 -11.84 3.54 3.70
N ILE A 102 -12.65 4.14 4.59
CA ILE A 102 -12.81 5.60 4.69
C ILE A 102 -11.49 6.27 5.06
N ALA A 103 -10.73 5.71 6.02
CA ALA A 103 -9.44 6.25 6.41
C ALA A 103 -8.45 6.27 5.23
N ILE A 104 -8.37 5.20 4.44
CA ILE A 104 -7.54 5.18 3.22
C ILE A 104 -7.97 6.29 2.26
N PHE A 105 -9.27 6.43 2.01
CA PHE A 105 -9.78 7.47 1.10
C PHE A 105 -9.44 8.88 1.58
N VAL A 106 -9.61 9.17 2.87
CA VAL A 106 -9.27 10.48 3.46
C VAL A 106 -7.77 10.73 3.38
N LEU A 107 -6.94 9.76 3.76
CA LEU A 107 -5.48 9.88 3.70
C LEU A 107 -4.96 10.03 2.26
N MET A 108 -5.59 9.38 1.29
CA MET A 108 -5.30 9.55 -0.15
C MET A 108 -5.51 11.02 -0.58
N ILE A 109 -6.62 11.64 -0.17
CA ILE A 109 -6.89 13.06 -0.48
C ILE A 109 -5.80 13.96 0.14
N PHE A 110 -5.38 13.69 1.37
CA PHE A 110 -4.27 14.42 1.98
C PHE A 110 -2.94 14.18 1.25
N ALA A 111 -2.66 12.96 0.82
CA ALA A 111 -1.45 12.61 0.06
C ALA A 111 -1.37 13.35 -1.28
N PHE A 112 -2.50 13.71 -1.91
CA PHE A 112 -2.50 14.55 -3.11
C PHE A 112 -1.92 15.96 -2.88
N LYS A 113 -2.03 16.49 -1.66
CA LYS A 113 -1.46 17.81 -1.30
C LYS A 113 0.05 17.78 -1.12
N LEU A 114 0.69 16.61 -1.15
CA LEU A 114 2.13 16.48 -0.99
C LEU A 114 2.87 17.17 -2.15
N ASN A 115 3.64 18.20 -1.85
CA ASN A 115 4.50 18.88 -2.82
C ASN A 115 5.94 18.78 -2.33
N VAL A 116 6.81 18.18 -3.14
CA VAL A 116 8.18 17.82 -2.75
C VAL A 116 9.12 18.24 -3.85
N THR A 117 10.09 19.08 -3.50
CA THR A 117 11.19 19.49 -4.37
C THR A 117 12.49 18.94 -3.79
N LEU A 118 13.19 18.12 -4.57
CA LEU A 118 14.42 17.46 -4.12
C LEU A 118 15.52 17.63 -5.17
N SER A 119 16.76 17.72 -4.69
CA SER A 119 17.95 17.70 -5.55
C SER A 119 18.08 16.37 -6.28
N GLY A 120 18.79 16.35 -7.41
CA GLY A 120 19.06 15.10 -8.14
C GLY A 120 19.78 14.04 -7.29
N LYS A 121 20.66 14.46 -6.38
CA LYS A 121 21.34 13.56 -5.42
C LYS A 121 20.33 12.91 -4.46
N SER A 122 19.42 13.69 -3.90
CA SER A 122 18.38 13.20 -2.99
C SER A 122 17.42 12.22 -3.69
N LYS A 123 17.03 12.48 -4.95
CA LYS A 123 16.19 11.56 -5.74
C LYS A 123 16.88 10.21 -5.96
N LYS A 124 18.18 10.21 -6.32
CA LYS A 124 18.99 8.99 -6.42
C LYS A 124 19.06 8.25 -5.09
N GLY A 125 19.19 8.98 -3.98
CA GLY A 125 19.13 8.42 -2.63
C GLY A 125 17.81 7.69 -2.33
N LEU A 126 16.67 8.26 -2.72
CA LEU A 126 15.36 7.61 -2.55
C LEU A 126 15.24 6.32 -3.37
N LEU A 127 15.72 6.29 -4.61
CA LEU A 127 15.76 5.06 -5.40
C LEU A 127 16.67 4.01 -4.76
N ALA A 128 17.85 4.39 -4.30
CA ALA A 128 18.75 3.47 -3.61
C ALA A 128 18.10 2.89 -2.34
N LEU A 129 17.45 3.74 -1.53
CA LEU A 129 16.69 3.30 -0.35
C LEU A 129 15.59 2.32 -0.72
N PHE A 130 14.81 2.58 -1.78
CA PHE A 130 13.80 1.66 -2.27
C PHE A 130 14.40 0.29 -2.61
N PHE A 131 15.41 0.23 -3.49
CA PHE A 131 16.00 -1.04 -3.93
C PHE A 131 16.66 -1.81 -2.78
N ILE A 132 17.45 -1.16 -1.93
CA ILE A 132 18.13 -1.83 -0.82
C ILE A 132 17.11 -2.44 0.14
N SER A 133 16.06 -1.70 0.49
CA SER A 133 15.05 -2.15 1.46
C SER A 133 14.07 -3.18 0.88
N ALA A 134 13.64 -3.02 -0.38
CA ALA A 134 12.72 -3.96 -1.03
C ALA A 134 13.36 -5.34 -1.22
N PHE A 135 14.63 -5.37 -1.60
CA PHE A 135 15.34 -6.61 -1.95
C PHE A 135 16.11 -7.23 -0.79
N TRP A 136 16.15 -6.58 0.38
CA TRP A 136 16.86 -7.10 1.55
C TRP A 136 16.48 -8.53 1.93
N SER A 137 15.18 -8.82 2.08
CA SER A 137 14.72 -10.15 2.48
C SER A 137 14.80 -11.19 1.36
N PRO A 138 14.41 -10.90 0.11
CA PRO A 138 14.61 -11.83 -1.00
C PRO A 138 16.08 -12.23 -1.19
N VAL A 139 17.00 -11.25 -1.18
CA VAL A 139 18.44 -11.51 -1.31
C VAL A 139 18.96 -12.34 -0.15
N LYS A 140 18.57 -12.00 1.09
CA LYS A 140 18.93 -12.80 2.27
C LYS A 140 18.37 -14.23 2.20
N GLY A 141 17.16 -14.39 1.67
CA GLY A 141 16.53 -15.69 1.47
C GLY A 141 17.30 -16.53 0.46
N TYR A 142 17.65 -15.94 -0.68
CA TYR A 142 18.45 -16.56 -1.74
C TYR A 142 19.81 -17.05 -1.20
N ILE A 143 20.57 -16.16 -0.54
CA ILE A 143 21.89 -16.49 0.04
C ILE A 143 21.78 -17.66 1.04
N LYS A 144 20.72 -17.70 1.86
CA LYS A 144 20.50 -18.78 2.82
C LYS A 144 20.08 -20.09 2.18
N SER A 145 19.43 -20.06 1.02
CA SER A 145 18.96 -21.27 0.34
C SER A 145 20.07 -22.09 -0.32
N GLY A 146 21.30 -21.55 -0.42
CA GLY A 146 22.46 -22.29 -0.92
C GLY A 146 22.38 -22.68 -2.39
N PHE A 147 21.48 -22.06 -3.16
CA PHE A 147 21.47 -22.08 -4.62
C PHE A 147 22.54 -21.15 -5.19
#